data_AF-A0A4Q6XPG3-F1
#
_entry.id   AF-A0A4Q6XPG3-F1
#
_cell.length_a   1.000
_cell.length_b   1.000
_cell.length_c   1.000
_cell.angle_alpha   90.00
_cell.angle_beta   90.00
_cell.angle_gamma   90.00
#
_symmetry.space_group_name_H-M   'P 1'
#
loop_
_entity.id
_entity.type
_entity.pdbx_description
1 polymer ?
#
loop_
_entity_poly.entity_id
_entity_poly.type
_entity_poly.pdbx_seq_one_letter_code
_entity_poly.pdbx_strand_id
1 'polypeptide(L)' 'MSVIPQNFEDWKVCIEKKCGIPLTLEFAKKRLAVYEDETLAETRRFIKLYGHEHLQHIREWFRQIVREEGIKIRF' A
#
# COMPACT_ATOMS: atom_id res chain seq x y z
N MET A 1 -17.60 11.32 -0.61
CA MET A 1 -16.40 11.91 -1.25
C MET A 1 -15.22 11.02 -0.91
N SER A 2 -14.69 10.26 -1.88
CA SER A 2 -13.48 9.45 -1.63
C SER A 2 -12.27 10.38 -1.73
N VAL A 3 -11.76 10.79 -0.57
CA VAL A 3 -10.50 11.52 -0.47
C VAL A 3 -9.40 10.50 -0.75
N ILE A 4 -8.75 10.60 -1.93
CA ILE A 4 -7.54 9.84 -2.21
C ILE A 4 -6.51 10.29 -1.17
N PRO A 5 -5.93 9.38 -0.37
CA PRO A 5 -4.99 9.77 0.66
C PRO A 5 -3.77 10.42 0.01
N GLN A 6 -3.37 11.57 0.55
CA GLN A 6 -2.26 12.37 0.04
C GLN A 6 -0.96 12.12 0.82
N ASN A 7 -1.05 11.47 1.98
CA ASN A 7 0.07 11.16 2.84
C ASN A 7 -0.07 9.76 3.45
N PHE A 8 1.03 9.28 4.01
CA PHE A 8 1.14 7.95 4.61
C PHE A 8 0.16 7.71 5.76
N GLU A 9 -0.02 8.69 6.64
CA GLU A 9 -0.85 8.57 7.84
C GLU A 9 -2.34 8.44 7.48
N ASP A 10 -2.81 9.29 6.57
CA ASP A 10 -4.17 9.24 6.05
C ASP A 10 -4.44 7.93 5.30
N TRP A 11 -3.46 7.47 4.51
CA TRP A 11 -3.55 6.19 3.83
C TRP A 11 -3.63 5.02 4.82
N LYS A 12 -2.78 5.02 5.84
CA LYS A 12 -2.74 4.00 6.90
C LYS A 12 -4.05 3.94 7.68
N VAL A 13 -4.58 5.09 8.09
CA VAL A 13 -5.90 5.17 8.74
C VAL A 13 -7.01 4.71 7.81
N CYS A 14 -6.94 5.07 6.52
CA CYS A 14 -7.92 4.63 5.54
C CYS A 14 -7.95 3.11 5.44
N ILE A 15 -6.81 2.46 5.24
CA ILE A 15 -6.77 1.01 5.05
C ILE A 15 -7.10 0.23 6.33
N GLU A 16 -6.60 0.66 7.49
CA GLU A 16 -6.82 -0.06 8.75
C GLU A 16 -8.18 0.24 9.39
N LYS A 17 -8.60 1.51 9.40
CA LYS A 17 -9.82 1.93 10.11
C LYS A 17 -11.04 2.03 9.20
N LYS A 18 -10.88 2.58 7.99
CA LYS A 18 -12.02 2.75 7.05
C LYS A 18 -12.29 1.48 6.25
N CYS A 19 -11.24 0.80 5.79
CA CYS A 19 -11.36 -0.45 5.04
C CYS A 19 -11.29 -1.70 5.94
N GLY A 20 -10.85 -1.57 7.19
CA GLY A 20 -10.78 -2.70 8.13
C GLY A 20 -9.71 -3.74 7.77
N ILE A 21 -8.71 -3.37 6.97
CA ILE A 21 -7.65 -4.25 6.49
C ILE A 21 -6.41 -4.06 7.37
N PRO A 22 -6.00 -5.08 8.15
CA PRO A 22 -4.79 -4.98 8.96
C PRO A 22 -3.52 -4.91 8.09
N LEU A 23 -2.68 -3.90 8.31
CA LEU A 23 -1.39 -3.75 7.63
C LEU A 23 -0.31 -4.63 8.25
N THR A 24 -0.48 -5.94 8.18
CA THR A 24 0.54 -6.89 8.63
C THR A 24 1.73 -6.94 7.68
N LEU A 25 2.88 -7.40 8.16
CA LEU A 25 4.07 -7.61 7.32
C LEU A 25 3.77 -8.48 6.10
N GLU A 26 3.07 -9.60 6.31
CA GLU A 26 2.70 -10.54 5.25
C GLU A 26 1.77 -9.89 4.21
N PHE A 27 0.77 -9.14 4.68
CA PHE A 27 -0.13 -8.42 3.79
C PHE A 27 0.61 -7.37 2.96
N ALA A 28 1.45 -6.56 3.62
CA ALA A 28 2.22 -5.51 2.97
C ALA A 28 3.18 -6.07 1.91
N LYS A 29 3.90 -7.16 2.20
CA LYS A 29 4.78 -7.83 1.22
C LYS A 29 4.00 -8.35 0.01
N LYS A 30 2.88 -9.05 0.24
CA LYS A 30 2.05 -9.58 -0.85
C LYS A 30 1.50 -8.46 -1.74
N ARG A 31 1.00 -7.38 -1.14
CA ARG A 31 0.50 -6.23 -1.89
C ARG A 31 1.60 -5.49 -2.64
N LEU A 32 2.75 -5.28 -2.02
CA LEU A 32 3.88 -4.63 -2.67
C LEU A 32 4.34 -5.41 -3.91
N ALA A 33 4.47 -6.74 -3.81
CA ALA A 33 4.89 -7.57 -4.94
C ALA A 33 3.94 -7.45 -6.14
N VAL A 34 2.62 -7.38 -5.90
CA VAL A 34 1.64 -7.13 -6.97
C VAL A 34 1.89 -5.77 -7.61
N TYR A 35 1.96 -4.71 -6.79
CA TYR A 35 2.07 -3.35 -7.31
C TYR A 35 3.42 -3.05 -7.94
N GLU A 36 4.50 -3.76 -7.61
CA GLU A 36 5.79 -3.67 -8.30
C GLU A 36 5.77 -4.29 -9.71
N ASP A 37 4.82 -5.18 -10.01
CA ASP A 37 4.67 -5.80 -11.32
C ASP A 37 3.56 -5.12 -12.15
N GLU A 38 3.97 -4.26 -13.10
CA GLU A 38 3.06 -3.55 -14.02
C GLU A 38 2.49 -4.46 -15.13
N THR A 39 2.99 -5.69 -15.25
CA THR A 39 2.45 -6.71 -16.17
C THR A 39 1.22 -7.41 -15.61
N LEU A 40 0.89 -7.21 -14.33
CA LEU A 40 -0.34 -7.72 -13.73
C LEU A 40 -1.55 -6.84 -14.09
N ALA A 41 -2.67 -7.51 -14.36
CA ALA A 41 -3.92 -6.84 -14.68
C ALA A 41 -4.42 -5.95 -13.52
N GLU A 42 -4.17 -6.36 -12.28
CA GLU A 42 -4.52 -5.58 -11.09
C GLU A 42 -3.75 -4.26 -11.02
N THR A 43 -2.43 -4.29 -11.24
CA THR A 43 -1.57 -3.10 -11.24
C THR A 43 -1.95 -2.15 -12.37
N ARG A 44 -2.19 -2.67 -13.59
CA ARG A 44 -2.69 -1.84 -14.69
C ARG A 44 -4.05 -1.21 -14.39
N ARG A 45 -4.96 -1.96 -13.77
CA ARG A 45 -6.27 -1.41 -13.36
C ARG A 45 -6.10 -0.32 -12.31
N PHE A 46 -5.19 -0.51 -11.36
CA PHE A 46 -4.87 0.49 -10.35
C PHE A 46 -4.33 1.77 -11.00
N ILE A 47 -3.33 1.66 -11.88
CA ILE A 47 -2.76 2.78 -12.64
C ILE A 47 -3.84 3.52 -13.43
N LYS A 48 -4.74 2.79 -14.09
CA LYS A 48 -5.82 3.40 -14.88
C LYS A 48 -6.79 4.23 -14.01
N LEU A 49 -7.00 3.84 -12.77
CA LEU A 49 -7.95 4.49 -11.85
C LEU A 49 -7.30 5.64 -11.05
N TYR A 50 -6.03 5.50 -10.67
CA TYR A 50 -5.37 6.38 -9.70
C TYR A 50 -4.11 7.06 -10.22
N GLY A 51 -3.60 6.66 -11.40
CA GLY A 51 -2.37 7.17 -11.99
C GLY A 51 -1.09 6.53 -11.45
N HIS A 52 0.01 6.76 -12.17
CA HIS A 52 1.33 6.25 -11.80
C HIS A 52 1.89 6.92 -10.54
N GLU A 53 1.64 8.22 -10.36
CA GLU A 53 2.10 8.95 -9.17
C GLU A 53 1.55 8.32 -7.89
N HIS A 54 0.24 8.03 -7.86
CA HIS A 54 -0.36 7.37 -6.70
C HIS A 54 0.17 5.95 -6.50
N LEU A 55 0.45 5.20 -7.57
CA LEU A 55 1.09 3.89 -7.46
C LEU A 55 2.47 3.98 -6.79
N GLN A 56 3.27 5.01 -7.11
CA GLN A 56 4.58 5.21 -6.47
C GLN A 56 4.44 5.47 -4.97
N HIS A 57 3.52 6.37 -4.57
CA HIS A 57 3.22 6.60 -3.16
C HIS A 57 2.81 5.32 -2.43
N ILE A 58 1.92 4.52 -3.04
CA ILE A 58 1.46 3.25 -2.47
C ILE A 58 2.62 2.25 -2.30
N ARG A 59 3.50 2.13 -3.30
CA ARG A 59 4.70 1.28 -3.21
C ARG A 59 5.62 1.75 -2.07
N GLU A 60 5.85 3.05 -1.93
CA GLU A 60 6.66 3.61 -0.85
C GLU A 60 6.06 3.35 0.53
N TRP A 61 4.77 3.58 0.69
CA TRP A 61 4.06 3.34 1.95
C TRP A 61 4.07 1.86 2.34
N PHE A 62 3.85 0.94 1.40
CA PHE A 62 3.99 -0.49 1.68
C PHE A 62 5.44 -0.87 2.05
N ARG A 63 6.44 -0.31 1.37
CA ARG A 63 7.86 -0.52 1.74
C ARG A 63 8.16 -0.04 3.16
N GLN A 64 7.58 1.09 3.58
CA GLN A 64 7.71 1.60 4.94
C GLN A 64 7.09 0.63 5.95
N ILE A 65 5.87 0.13 5.72
CA ILE A 65 5.25 -0.88 6.59
C ILE A 65 6.09 -2.15 6.69
N VAL A 66 6.64 -2.63 5.56
CA VAL A 66 7.51 -3.83 5.56
C VAL A 66 8.76 -3.62 6.42
N ARG A 67 9.34 -2.41 6.41
CA ARG A 67 10.48 -2.06 7.26
C ARG A 67 10.07 -1.98 8.74
N GLU A 68 8.99 -1.24 9.06
CA GLU A 68 8.50 -1.06 10.43
C GLU A 68 8.11 -2.40 11.08
N GLU A 69 7.29 -3.19 10.41
CA GLU A 69 6.83 -4.50 10.91
C GLU A 69 7.96 -5.54 10.90
N GLY A 70 8.89 -5.45 9.95
CA GLY A 70 10.08 -6.31 9.93
C GLY A 70 11.04 -6.05 11.08
N ILE A 71 11.11 -4.81 11.59
CA ILE A 71 11.89 -4.48 12.79
C ILE A 71 11.20 -5.03 14.04
N LYS A 72 9.88 -4.87 14.17
CA LYS A 72 9.12 -5.35 15.34
C LYS A 72 9.22 -6.85 15.58
N ILE A 73 9.36 -7.66 14.53
CA ILE A 73 9.47 -9.13 14.65
C ILE A 73 10.88 -9.58 15.06
N ARG A 74 11.89 -8.71 14.95
CA ARG A 74 13.29 -9.05 15.26
C ARG A 74 13.69 -8.85 16.73
N PHE A 75 12.77 -8.36 17.56
CA PHE A 75 12.94 -8.17 19.00
C PHE A 75 11.90 -8.99 19.77
#